data_AF-A0AAD2GTA7-F1
#
_entry.id   AF-A0AAD2GTA7-F1
#
_cell.length_a   1.000
_cell.length_b   1.000
_cell.length_c   1.000
_cell.angle_alpha   90.00
_cell.angle_beta   90.00
_cell.angle_gamma   90.00
#
_symmetry.space_group_name_H-M   'P 1'
#
loop_
_entity.id
_entity.type
_entity.pdbx_description
1 polymer ?
#
loop_
_entity_poly.entity_id
_entity_poly.type
_entity_poly.pdbx_seq_one_letter_code
_entity_poly.pdbx_strand_id
1 'polypeptide(L)'
;MGEDDPEALDTDEEESEEHQLDKELGLDSNGCDVPMHVVPLYSLLPSEKQMQVFQPPPEGSRLVVVSTNVAETSLTIPGIRYVVDCGRAKERRYDVANGIQAFQVGWISKASAAQRAGRAGRTGPGHCYRLFSSALFEHHFDQFAQPEIARMPIEGVVLQMKSMHIDSVVNFPFPTSPDRTTLAKAENILTHLGALAEGNAKNDGQITDLGRMMALFPLSPRFSRMLVSGQQHGCLPYIISIVSALSVGDPFLHNEHLGENDKDDRKDFYKTQHQHSSLGNFTSDVFRILSVVGAYEFAGGGMQFCQQHFVRPKAMEEIHKLRAQISNIVQANFSSVDAGFDPKLKPPSDLQLKVLRQLLTAGFIDQVAVRKDRLDKSGSGGSGAQYTTAKGVAYRAMGINEDVFIHPSSVLFNVSPPEYVVFSEVVRTSRLWIKGVTAINPVWISSLANSSLCTFSKPTKNGKGDLVVTPRFGSEGWELPPVKAGSVKS
;
A
#
# COMPACT_ATOMS: atom_id res chain seq x y z
N MET A 1 38.11 53.14 -2.78
CA MET A 1 36.66 52.93 -2.96
C MET A 1 36.45 51.44 -3.03
N GLY A 2 36.23 50.81 -1.87
CA GLY A 2 35.65 49.48 -1.78
C GLY A 2 34.29 49.70 -1.12
N GLU A 3 33.24 49.30 -1.81
CA GLU A 3 31.85 49.41 -1.35
C GLU A 3 31.61 48.33 -0.28
N ASP A 4 31.09 48.74 0.88
CA ASP A 4 30.58 47.85 1.92
C ASP A 4 29.26 47.21 1.45
N ASP A 5 29.15 45.88 1.61
CA ASP A 5 27.98 45.08 1.31
C ASP A 5 27.01 45.09 2.52
N PRO A 6 25.78 45.63 2.41
CA PRO A 6 24.87 45.83 3.54
C PRO A 6 23.97 44.63 3.90
N GLU A 7 24.26 43.40 3.44
CA GLU A 7 23.44 42.20 3.73
C GLU A 7 24.11 41.13 4.63
N ALA A 8 25.11 41.51 5.43
CA ALA A 8 25.51 40.70 6.57
C ALA A 8 24.45 40.84 7.69
N LEU A 9 23.41 40.01 7.65
CA LEU A 9 22.44 39.86 8.74
C LEU A 9 23.19 39.44 10.01
N ASP A 10 23.07 40.29 11.01
CA ASP A 10 23.73 40.29 12.31
C ASP A 10 23.29 39.06 13.13
N THR A 11 24.03 37.95 13.01
CA THR A 11 23.79 36.72 13.79
C THR A 11 24.07 36.90 15.29
N ASP A 12 24.78 37.96 15.66
CA ASP A 12 25.19 38.23 17.04
C ASP A 12 24.04 38.86 17.86
N GLU A 13 23.04 39.47 17.23
CA GLU A 13 21.85 40.01 17.91
C GLU A 13 20.85 38.90 18.31
N GLU A 14 20.66 37.85 17.49
CA GLU A 14 19.72 36.75 17.78
C GLU A 14 20.19 35.86 18.97
N GLU A 15 21.49 35.58 19.11
CA GLU A 15 22.03 34.85 20.27
C GLU A 15 21.82 35.62 21.59
N SER A 16 21.79 36.95 21.52
CA SER A 16 21.64 37.81 22.69
C SER A 16 20.20 37.87 23.21
N GLU A 17 19.21 37.68 22.35
CA GLU A 17 17.78 37.61 22.70
C GLU A 17 17.40 36.24 23.33
N GLU A 18 17.92 35.12 22.81
CA GLU A 18 17.73 33.79 23.43
C GLU A 18 18.27 33.77 24.87
N HIS A 19 19.47 34.32 25.08
CA HIS A 19 20.08 34.40 26.39
C HIS A 19 19.36 35.34 27.38
N GLN A 20 18.63 36.35 26.89
CA GLN A 20 17.77 37.18 27.74
C GLN A 20 16.48 36.47 28.12
N LEU A 21 15.88 35.72 27.19
CA LEU A 21 14.66 34.94 27.44
C LEU A 21 14.91 33.84 28.50
N ASP A 22 16.05 33.16 28.42
CA ASP A 22 16.46 32.13 29.40
C ASP A 22 16.64 32.70 30.82
N LYS A 23 17.18 33.92 30.91
CA LYS A 23 17.32 34.65 32.17
C LYS A 23 15.99 35.12 32.74
N GLU A 24 15.07 35.62 31.91
CA GLU A 24 13.73 36.01 32.34
C GLU A 24 12.89 34.82 32.81
N LEU A 25 13.11 33.63 32.23
CA LEU A 25 12.43 32.40 32.60
C LEU A 25 13.03 31.70 33.84
N GLY A 26 14.11 32.24 34.41
CA GLY A 26 14.79 31.62 35.56
C GLY A 26 15.36 30.23 35.25
N LEU A 27 15.64 29.96 33.97
CA LEU A 27 16.31 28.75 33.53
C LEU A 27 17.80 28.96 33.82
N ASP A 28 18.21 28.65 35.05
CA ASP A 28 19.62 28.57 35.39
C ASP A 28 20.28 27.63 34.37
N SER A 29 21.15 28.19 33.53
CA SER A 29 22.09 27.46 32.67
C SER A 29 23.15 26.71 33.49
N ASN A 30 22.82 26.31 34.72
CA ASN A 30 23.49 25.25 35.45
C ASN A 30 23.07 23.94 34.79
N GLY A 31 23.66 23.70 33.62
CA GLY A 31 23.45 22.53 32.78
C GLY A 31 23.43 21.28 33.65
N CYS A 32 22.30 20.60 33.66
CA CYS A 32 22.25 19.23 34.11
C CYS A 32 23.03 18.43 33.06
N ASP A 33 24.35 18.33 33.24
CA ASP A 33 25.32 17.58 32.41
C ASP A 33 25.09 16.05 32.51
N VAL A 34 23.83 15.63 32.62
CA VAL A 34 23.43 14.23 32.61
C VAL A 34 23.39 13.80 31.15
N PRO A 35 24.30 12.91 30.70
CA PRO A 35 24.30 12.43 29.33
C PRO A 35 22.93 11.83 28.97
N MET A 36 22.45 12.11 27.75
CA MET A 36 21.18 11.56 27.27
C MET A 36 21.43 10.32 26.41
N HIS A 37 20.74 9.23 26.73
CA HIS A 37 20.68 8.04 25.90
C HIS A 37 19.40 8.07 25.05
N VAL A 38 19.53 8.53 23.80
CA VAL A 38 18.40 8.73 22.88
C VAL A 38 18.18 7.49 22.02
N VAL A 39 16.98 6.91 22.06
CA VAL A 39 16.61 5.73 21.29
C VAL A 39 15.33 5.97 20.48
N PRO A 40 15.31 5.68 19.16
CA PRO A 40 14.09 5.76 18.36
C PRO A 40 13.21 4.52 18.56
N LEU A 41 11.89 4.67 18.48
CA LEU A 41 10.94 3.56 18.54
C LEU A 41 9.76 3.73 17.57
N TYR A 42 9.76 2.93 16.52
CA TYR A 42 8.69 2.87 15.52
C TYR A 42 8.56 1.45 14.93
N SER A 43 7.40 1.12 14.35
CA SER A 43 7.07 -0.26 13.94
C SER A 43 8.06 -0.87 12.94
N LEU A 44 8.63 -0.04 12.05
CA LEU A 44 9.56 -0.47 11.00
C LEU A 44 11.00 -0.70 11.51
N LEU A 45 11.30 -0.33 12.75
CA LEU A 45 12.63 -0.49 13.33
C LEU A 45 12.98 -2.00 13.52
N PRO A 46 14.24 -2.43 13.28
CA PRO A 46 14.66 -3.81 13.52
C PRO A 46 14.41 -4.28 14.96
N SER A 47 14.14 -5.58 15.18
CA SER A 47 13.90 -6.16 16.52
C SER A 47 14.97 -5.77 17.53
N GLU A 48 16.23 -5.91 17.15
CA GLU A 48 17.37 -5.67 18.04
C GLU A 48 17.36 -4.23 18.57
N LYS A 49 17.10 -3.26 17.68
CA LYS A 49 16.98 -1.85 18.04
C LYS A 49 15.69 -1.54 18.81
N GLN A 50 14.58 -2.20 18.48
CA GLN A 50 13.35 -2.09 19.28
C GLN A 50 13.57 -2.61 20.72
N MET A 51 14.37 -3.66 20.90
CA MET A 51 14.66 -4.23 22.22
C MET A 51 15.55 -3.33 23.08
N GLN A 52 16.36 -2.44 22.48
CA GLN A 52 17.19 -1.49 23.23
C GLN A 52 16.35 -0.57 24.12
N VAL A 53 15.10 -0.27 23.74
CA VAL A 53 14.20 0.57 24.55
C VAL A 53 13.85 -0.05 25.91
N PHE A 54 13.98 -1.38 26.04
CA PHE A 54 13.70 -2.10 27.28
C PHE A 54 14.95 -2.32 28.13
N GLN A 55 16.13 -2.06 27.58
CA GLN A 55 17.39 -2.17 28.32
C GLN A 55 17.58 -0.94 29.21
N PRO A 56 18.17 -1.11 30.40
CA PRO A 56 18.50 0.04 31.23
C PRO A 56 19.51 0.94 30.49
N PRO A 57 19.37 2.27 30.58
CA PRO A 57 20.34 3.18 29.97
C PRO A 57 21.70 3.05 30.66
N PRO A 58 22.81 3.43 29.99
CA PRO A 58 24.13 3.50 30.61
C PRO A 58 24.12 4.27 31.94
N GLU A 59 24.99 3.88 32.88
CA GLU A 59 25.07 4.54 34.18
C GLU A 59 25.30 6.06 34.04
N GLY A 60 24.60 6.83 34.88
CA GLY A 60 24.67 8.29 34.84
C GLY A 60 23.94 8.93 33.66
N SER A 61 23.26 8.17 32.78
CA SER A 61 22.54 8.71 31.63
C SER A 61 21.01 8.67 31.77
N ARG A 62 20.34 9.65 31.15
CA ARG A 62 18.87 9.73 31.07
C ARG A 62 18.38 9.05 29.80
N LEU A 63 17.49 8.06 29.92
CA LEU A 63 16.81 7.47 28.78
C LEU A 63 15.83 8.48 28.15
N VAL A 64 15.97 8.70 26.85
CA VAL A 64 15.05 9.50 26.03
C VAL A 64 14.55 8.65 24.87
N VAL A 65 13.25 8.39 24.82
CA VAL A 65 12.65 7.57 23.77
C VAL A 65 11.87 8.46 22.80
N VAL A 66 12.29 8.49 21.55
CA VAL A 66 11.56 9.19 20.47
C VAL A 66 10.69 8.17 19.75
N SER A 67 9.38 8.18 20.04
CA SER A 67 8.45 7.16 19.54
C SER A 67 7.29 7.72 18.71
N THR A 68 6.77 6.89 17.81
CA THR A 68 5.45 7.09 17.19
C THR A 68 4.33 6.64 18.13
N ASN A 69 3.10 6.57 17.63
CA ASN A 69 1.94 6.02 18.34
C ASN A 69 2.09 4.54 18.77
N VAL A 70 3.19 3.85 18.44
CA VAL A 70 3.48 2.49 18.94
C VAL A 70 3.61 2.46 20.47
N ALA A 71 4.14 3.51 21.08
CA ALA A 71 4.23 3.63 22.53
C ALA A 71 2.89 3.97 23.21
N GLU A 72 1.84 4.32 22.45
CA GLU A 72 0.55 4.77 22.98
C GLU A 72 -0.25 3.64 23.62
N THR A 73 -0.26 2.44 23.00
CA THR A 73 -1.11 1.31 23.39
C THR A 73 -0.31 0.05 23.73
N SER A 74 0.54 -0.40 22.82
CA SER A 74 0.99 -1.81 22.78
C SER A 74 2.24 -2.13 23.61
N LEU A 75 3.01 -1.15 24.06
CA LEU A 75 4.28 -1.38 24.78
C LEU A 75 4.35 -0.59 26.10
N THR A 76 4.90 -1.23 27.12
CA THR A 76 5.21 -0.59 28.42
C THR A 76 6.70 -0.49 28.57
N ILE A 77 7.24 0.72 28.40
CA ILE A 77 8.66 0.99 28.59
C ILE A 77 8.87 1.29 30.08
N PRO A 78 9.73 0.54 30.79
CA PRO A 78 9.99 0.78 32.21
C PRO A 78 10.74 2.11 32.40
N GLY A 79 10.51 2.76 33.55
CA GLY A 79 11.29 3.95 33.94
C GLY A 79 10.87 5.27 33.28
N ILE A 80 9.82 5.27 32.44
CA ILE A 80 9.28 6.50 31.86
C ILE A 80 8.49 7.28 32.92
N ARG A 81 8.99 8.47 33.26
CA ARG A 81 8.32 9.43 34.17
C ARG A 81 7.88 10.72 33.49
N TYR A 82 8.40 11.00 32.30
CA TYR A 82 8.12 12.22 31.55
C TYR A 82 7.63 11.84 30.16
N VAL A 83 6.51 12.43 29.74
CA VAL A 83 5.98 12.31 28.38
C VAL A 83 5.92 13.70 27.78
N VAL A 84 6.46 13.86 26.58
CA VAL A 84 6.27 15.06 25.76
C VAL A 84 5.34 14.68 24.63
N ASP A 85 4.13 15.23 24.61
CA ASP A 85 3.10 14.91 23.62
C ASP A 85 3.00 16.02 22.57
N CYS A 86 3.35 15.69 21.32
CA CYS A 86 3.23 16.60 20.19
C CYS A 86 1.78 16.88 19.79
N GLY A 87 0.81 16.08 20.27
CA GLY A 87 -0.61 16.24 19.94
C GLY A 87 -0.97 15.81 18.51
N ARG A 88 -0.02 15.27 17.74
CA ARG A 88 -0.24 14.89 16.35
C ARG A 88 0.02 13.40 16.12
N ALA A 89 -0.65 12.85 15.11
CA ALA A 89 -0.42 11.50 14.63
C ALA A 89 -0.51 11.45 13.10
N LYS A 90 0.34 10.62 12.50
CA LYS A 90 0.25 10.28 11.07
C LYS A 90 -0.65 9.07 10.93
N GLU A 91 -1.84 9.28 10.39
CA GLU A 91 -2.83 8.22 10.20
C GLU A 91 -3.12 8.03 8.70
N ARG A 92 -3.50 6.80 8.34
CA ARG A 92 -3.96 6.50 6.99
C ARG A 92 -5.42 6.94 6.89
N ARG A 93 -5.70 7.86 5.97
CA ARG A 93 -7.06 8.30 5.64
C ARG A 93 -7.44 7.79 4.26
N TYR A 94 -8.61 7.17 4.19
CA TYR A 94 -9.23 6.78 2.93
C TYR A 94 -10.16 7.88 2.46
N ASP A 95 -9.84 8.48 1.31
CA ASP A 95 -10.77 9.34 0.61
C ASP A 95 -11.78 8.46 -0.11
N VAL A 96 -12.99 8.37 0.46
CA VAL A 96 -14.08 7.57 -0.09
C VAL A 96 -14.40 8.02 -1.51
N ALA A 97 -14.36 9.31 -1.83
CA ALA A 97 -14.78 9.83 -3.13
C ALA A 97 -13.87 9.32 -4.25
N ASN A 98 -12.55 9.48 -4.08
CA ASN A 98 -11.54 9.13 -5.09
C ASN A 98 -10.95 7.73 -4.91
N GLY A 99 -11.29 7.03 -3.82
CA GLY A 99 -10.70 5.74 -3.48
C GLY A 99 -9.20 5.80 -3.12
N ILE A 100 -8.71 6.98 -2.77
CA ILE A 100 -7.29 7.26 -2.55
C ILE A 100 -6.93 7.07 -1.08
N GLN A 101 -5.80 6.42 -0.80
CA GLN A 101 -5.29 6.23 0.55
C GLN A 101 -4.12 7.20 0.77
N ALA A 102 -4.25 8.15 1.69
CA ALA A 102 -3.17 9.09 1.98
C ALA A 102 -2.79 9.04 3.47
N PHE A 103 -1.49 9.08 3.74
CA PHE A 103 -1.02 9.35 5.09
C PHE A 103 -1.12 10.85 5.36
N GLN A 104 -1.89 11.22 6.38
CA GLN A 104 -2.07 12.62 6.76
C GLN A 104 -1.70 12.79 8.23
N VAL A 105 -1.01 13.90 8.53
CA VAL A 105 -0.67 14.28 9.90
C VAL A 105 -1.80 15.13 10.47
N GLY A 106 -2.63 14.52 11.32
CA GLY A 106 -3.76 15.16 11.99
C GLY A 106 -3.52 15.40 13.48
N TRP A 107 -4.48 16.06 14.11
CA TRP A 107 -4.60 16.11 15.56
C TRP A 107 -5.03 14.73 16.10
N ILE A 108 -4.54 14.37 17.28
CA ILE A 108 -4.99 13.18 17.99
C ILE A 108 -6.32 13.42 18.70
N SER A 109 -6.97 12.34 19.12
CA SER A 109 -8.16 12.45 19.98
C SER A 109 -7.79 12.80 21.43
N LYS A 110 -8.73 13.38 22.19
CA LYS A 110 -8.60 13.58 23.64
C LYS A 110 -8.29 12.26 24.35
N ALA A 111 -8.91 11.16 23.93
CA ALA A 111 -8.65 9.82 24.46
C ALA A 111 -7.20 9.37 24.21
N SER A 112 -6.65 9.58 23.00
CA SER A 112 -5.25 9.27 22.68
C SER A 112 -4.28 10.09 23.53
N ALA A 113 -4.54 11.40 23.70
CA ALA A 113 -3.72 12.26 24.56
C ALA A 113 -3.74 11.81 26.03
N ALA A 114 -4.88 11.29 26.51
CA ALA A 114 -4.99 10.70 27.84
C ALA A 114 -4.21 9.39 27.97
N GLN A 115 -4.25 8.51 26.96
CA GLN A 115 -3.45 7.29 26.94
C GLN A 115 -1.94 7.58 26.94
N ARG A 116 -1.50 8.56 26.15
CA ARG A 116 -0.11 9.03 26.12
C ARG A 116 0.33 9.58 27.48
N ALA A 117 -0.46 10.45 28.10
CA ALA A 117 -0.19 10.95 29.45
C ALA A 117 -0.09 9.81 30.48
N GLY A 118 -0.95 8.80 30.36
CA GLY A 118 -0.94 7.60 31.20
C GLY A 118 0.33 6.75 31.09
N ARG A 119 1.19 6.98 30.08
CA ARG A 119 2.49 6.30 29.97
C ARG A 119 3.52 6.79 30.99
N ALA A 120 3.44 8.07 31.39
CA ALA A 120 4.28 8.63 32.45
C ALA A 120 3.93 8.09 33.85
N GLY A 121 2.70 7.60 34.03
CA GLY A 121 2.15 7.19 35.34
C GLY A 121 2.24 5.70 35.65
N ARG A 122 2.97 4.89 34.86
CA ARG A 122 2.94 3.42 34.98
C ARG A 122 3.72 2.87 36.18
N THR A 123 4.90 3.41 36.44
CA THR A 123 5.80 2.93 37.50
C THR A 123 5.90 3.89 38.68
N GLY A 124 5.14 4.99 38.66
CA GLY A 124 5.13 6.00 39.71
C GLY A 124 4.54 7.33 39.21
N PRO A 125 4.56 8.38 40.04
CA PRO A 125 4.18 9.72 39.63
C PRO A 125 5.03 10.19 38.44
N GLY A 126 4.39 10.82 37.47
CA GLY A 126 5.04 11.32 36.27
C GLY A 126 4.37 12.58 35.74
N HIS A 127 5.06 13.29 34.85
CA HIS A 127 4.60 14.52 34.24
C HIS A 127 4.39 14.33 32.74
N CYS A 128 3.30 14.91 32.22
CA CYS A 128 3.02 14.97 30.79
C CYS A 128 3.01 16.43 30.33
N TYR A 129 3.96 16.78 29.46
CA TYR A 129 4.06 18.07 28.82
C TYR A 129 3.40 18.00 27.45
N ARG A 130 2.39 18.82 27.22
CA ARG A 130 1.65 18.87 25.96
C ARG A 130 2.10 20.09 25.16
N LEU A 131 2.51 19.88 23.91
CA LEU A 131 2.94 20.96 23.01
C LEU A 131 1.75 21.67 22.33
N PHE A 132 0.61 21.74 23.00
CA PHE A 132 -0.63 22.35 22.52
C PHE A 132 -1.40 22.98 23.68
N SER A 133 -2.10 24.09 23.38
CA SER A 133 -2.83 24.85 24.40
C SER A 133 -4.08 24.14 24.89
N SER A 134 -4.55 24.50 26.08
CA SER A 134 -5.82 24.03 26.64
C SER A 134 -7.01 24.40 25.74
N ALA A 135 -7.00 25.61 25.16
CA ALA A 135 -8.03 26.05 24.22
C ALA A 135 -8.09 25.14 22.97
N LEU A 136 -6.93 24.77 22.41
CA LEU A 136 -6.87 23.87 21.27
C LEU A 136 -7.34 22.46 21.63
N PHE A 137 -6.91 21.95 22.80
CA PHE A 137 -7.35 20.66 23.30
C PHE A 137 -8.87 20.61 23.48
N GLU A 138 -9.48 21.66 24.03
CA GLU A 138 -10.90 21.64 24.37
C GLU A 138 -11.80 21.80 23.15
N HIS A 139 -11.45 22.72 22.24
CA HIS A 139 -12.31 23.10 21.11
C HIS A 139 -12.02 22.35 19.80
N HIS A 140 -10.80 21.86 19.59
CA HIS A 140 -10.37 21.34 18.29
C HIS A 140 -10.16 19.83 18.25
N PHE A 141 -9.94 19.18 19.41
CA PHE A 141 -9.68 17.74 19.45
C PHE A 141 -10.98 16.97 19.64
N ASP A 142 -11.18 15.95 18.81
CA ASP A 142 -12.29 15.01 18.97
C ASP A 142 -12.13 14.21 20.27
N GLN A 143 -13.25 13.91 20.95
CA GLN A 143 -13.22 13.14 22.19
C GLN A 143 -12.61 11.74 21.98
N PHE A 144 -12.99 11.07 20.88
CA PHE A 144 -12.54 9.73 20.52
C PHE A 144 -12.08 9.71 19.06
N ALA A 145 -11.13 8.82 18.75
CA ALA A 145 -10.73 8.59 17.37
C ALA A 145 -11.89 7.97 16.57
N GLN A 146 -11.97 8.33 15.29
CA GLN A 146 -12.96 7.74 14.39
C GLN A 146 -12.75 6.22 14.26
N PRO A 147 -13.82 5.41 14.32
CA PRO A 147 -13.74 3.97 14.16
C PRO A 147 -13.14 3.54 12.82
N GLU A 148 -12.41 2.43 12.81
CA GLU A 148 -11.74 1.90 11.62
C GLU A 148 -12.69 1.62 10.45
N ILE A 149 -13.91 1.13 10.75
CA ILE A 149 -14.95 0.83 9.75
C ILE A 149 -15.37 2.05 8.92
N ALA A 150 -15.21 3.26 9.45
CA ALA A 150 -15.52 4.51 8.75
C ALA A 150 -14.34 5.01 7.91
N ARG A 151 -13.13 4.49 8.12
CA ARG A 151 -11.87 5.02 7.57
C ARG A 151 -11.15 4.06 6.62
N MET A 152 -11.67 2.85 6.45
CA MET A 152 -11.06 1.82 5.62
C MET A 152 -12.07 1.21 4.64
N PRO A 153 -11.59 0.65 3.52
CA PRO A 153 -12.43 -0.15 2.63
C PRO A 153 -13.03 -1.36 3.37
N ILE A 154 -14.31 -1.63 3.14
CA ILE A 154 -15.10 -2.66 3.87
C ILE A 154 -15.56 -3.81 2.97
N GLU A 155 -15.08 -3.92 1.74
CA GLU A 155 -15.47 -4.97 0.79
C GLU A 155 -15.24 -6.40 1.34
N GLY A 156 -14.21 -6.61 2.15
CA GLY A 156 -13.99 -7.90 2.82
C GLY A 156 -15.08 -8.23 3.85
N VAL A 157 -15.53 -7.23 4.62
CA VAL A 157 -16.62 -7.39 5.60
C VAL A 157 -17.93 -7.66 4.88
N VAL A 158 -18.22 -6.90 3.82
CA VAL A 158 -19.43 -7.08 3.00
C VAL A 158 -19.46 -8.47 2.37
N LEU A 159 -18.34 -8.96 1.82
CA LEU A 159 -18.25 -10.31 1.25
C LEU A 159 -18.55 -11.39 2.30
N GLN A 160 -17.99 -11.24 3.52
CA GLN A 160 -18.23 -12.19 4.61
C GLN A 160 -19.69 -12.15 5.09
N MET A 161 -20.31 -10.98 5.16
CA MET A 161 -21.72 -10.87 5.52
C MET A 161 -22.62 -11.53 4.49
N LYS A 162 -22.35 -11.31 3.20
CA LYS A 162 -23.08 -11.96 2.10
C LYS A 162 -22.87 -13.48 2.09
N SER A 163 -21.68 -13.98 2.45
CA SER A 163 -21.43 -15.43 2.57
C SER A 163 -22.20 -16.07 3.75
N MET A 164 -22.55 -15.28 4.77
CA MET A 164 -23.44 -15.67 5.87
C MET A 164 -24.93 -15.46 5.57
N HIS A 165 -25.32 -15.23 4.30
CA HIS A 165 -26.70 -14.97 3.87
C HIS A 165 -27.32 -13.68 4.46
N ILE A 166 -26.50 -12.69 4.79
CA ILE A 166 -26.97 -11.35 5.14
C ILE A 166 -27.05 -10.51 3.86
N ASP A 167 -28.19 -10.58 3.18
CA ASP A 167 -28.38 -9.93 1.87
C ASP A 167 -28.43 -8.41 1.98
N SER A 168 -29.17 -7.87 2.96
CA SER A 168 -29.33 -6.43 3.15
C SER A 168 -28.34 -5.90 4.19
N VAL A 169 -27.09 -5.69 3.76
CA VAL A 169 -26.01 -5.20 4.64
C VAL A 169 -26.33 -3.81 5.22
N VAL A 170 -27.07 -2.98 4.47
CA VAL A 170 -27.50 -1.64 4.92
C VAL A 170 -28.37 -1.70 6.20
N ASN A 171 -29.12 -2.77 6.40
CA ASN A 171 -30.01 -2.95 7.56
C ASN A 171 -29.32 -3.64 8.74
N PHE A 172 -28.04 -4.00 8.62
CA PHE A 172 -27.32 -4.66 9.69
C PHE A 172 -27.04 -3.70 10.86
N PRO A 173 -27.25 -4.13 12.12
CA PRO A 173 -27.12 -3.26 13.29
C PRO A 173 -25.65 -3.09 13.72
N PHE A 174 -24.87 -2.31 12.96
CA PHE A 174 -23.50 -1.97 13.31
C PHE A 174 -23.44 -1.08 14.58
N PRO A 175 -22.43 -1.24 15.46
CA PRO A 175 -22.19 -0.30 16.57
C PRO A 175 -21.97 1.14 16.08
N THR A 176 -21.31 1.28 14.93
CA THR A 176 -21.21 2.52 14.17
C THR A 176 -21.38 2.14 12.71
N SER A 177 -22.51 2.52 12.11
CA SER A 177 -22.83 2.17 10.74
C SER A 177 -21.89 2.88 9.76
N PRO A 178 -21.33 2.16 8.78
CA PRO A 178 -20.61 2.78 7.69
C PRO A 178 -21.58 3.57 6.79
N ASP A 179 -21.06 4.60 6.13
CA ASP A 179 -21.84 5.39 5.18
C ASP A 179 -22.42 4.53 4.06
N ARG A 180 -23.65 4.85 3.63
CA ARG A 180 -24.34 4.14 2.54
C ARG A 180 -23.55 4.16 1.23
N THR A 181 -22.80 5.24 0.99
CA THR A 181 -21.92 5.39 -0.17
C THR A 181 -20.76 4.39 -0.12
N THR A 182 -20.16 4.17 1.04
CA THR A 182 -19.09 3.20 1.27
C THR A 182 -19.59 1.77 1.09
N LEU A 183 -20.80 1.46 1.59
CA LEU A 183 -21.45 0.16 1.37
C LEU A 183 -21.71 -0.10 -0.12
N ALA A 184 -22.29 0.87 -0.84
CA ALA A 184 -22.53 0.73 -2.28
C ALA A 184 -21.23 0.56 -3.07
N LYS A 185 -20.17 1.28 -2.71
CA LYS A 185 -18.84 1.10 -3.33
C LYS A 185 -18.25 -0.28 -3.08
N ALA A 186 -18.39 -0.81 -1.86
CA ALA A 186 -17.95 -2.15 -1.52
C ALA A 186 -18.71 -3.21 -2.34
N GLU A 187 -20.04 -3.09 -2.47
CA GLU A 187 -20.83 -3.98 -3.33
C GLU A 187 -20.40 -3.87 -4.80
N ASN A 188 -20.21 -2.66 -5.35
CA ASN A 188 -19.73 -2.48 -6.72
C ASN A 188 -18.37 -3.11 -6.96
N ILE A 189 -17.40 -2.96 -6.04
CA ILE A 189 -16.08 -3.61 -6.14
C ILE A 189 -16.24 -5.13 -6.15
N LEU A 190 -17.08 -5.69 -5.29
CA LEU A 190 -17.31 -7.14 -5.26
C LEU A 190 -17.99 -7.64 -6.54
N THR A 191 -18.90 -6.87 -7.11
CA THR A 191 -19.49 -7.13 -8.43
C THR A 191 -18.42 -7.11 -9.52
N HIS A 192 -17.55 -6.08 -9.55
CA HIS A 192 -16.40 -5.98 -10.47
C HIS A 192 -15.45 -7.18 -10.39
N LEU A 193 -15.24 -7.72 -9.18
CA LEU A 193 -14.42 -8.92 -8.96
C LEU A 193 -15.15 -10.23 -9.32
N GLY A 194 -16.45 -10.17 -9.63
CA GLY A 194 -17.32 -11.31 -9.90
C GLY A 194 -17.77 -12.07 -8.66
N ALA A 195 -17.55 -11.51 -7.46
CA ALA A 195 -17.96 -12.10 -6.19
C ALA A 195 -19.46 -11.95 -5.92
N LEU A 196 -20.08 -10.90 -6.45
CA LEU A 196 -21.53 -10.69 -6.45
C LEU A 196 -22.08 -10.78 -7.87
N ALA A 197 -23.31 -11.28 -8.00
CA ALA A 197 -23.98 -11.46 -9.27
C ALA A 197 -24.48 -10.12 -9.81
N GLU A 198 -24.26 -9.90 -11.11
CA GLU A 198 -24.92 -8.85 -11.89
C GLU A 198 -26.28 -9.41 -12.32
N GLY A 199 -27.37 -8.90 -11.73
CA GLY A 199 -28.70 -9.46 -11.94
C GLY A 199 -29.77 -8.41 -12.19
N ASN A 200 -30.85 -8.80 -12.87
CA ASN A 200 -32.11 -8.07 -12.76
C ASN A 200 -32.58 -8.12 -11.30
N ALA A 201 -33.28 -7.07 -10.84
CA ALA A 201 -33.68 -6.69 -9.48
C ALA A 201 -33.98 -7.77 -8.39
N LYS A 202 -34.11 -9.05 -8.73
CA LYS A 202 -34.29 -10.18 -7.80
C LYS A 202 -32.99 -10.87 -7.36
N ASN A 203 -31.96 -10.92 -8.21
CA ASN A 203 -30.69 -11.61 -7.93
C ASN A 203 -29.49 -10.64 -7.84
N ASP A 204 -29.74 -9.34 -7.98
CA ASP A 204 -28.71 -8.32 -7.90
C ASP A 204 -28.07 -8.31 -6.50
N GLY A 205 -26.74 -8.34 -6.45
CA GLY A 205 -26.00 -8.32 -5.19
C GLY A 205 -26.04 -9.63 -4.37
N GLN A 206 -26.49 -10.74 -4.96
CA GLN A 206 -26.36 -12.09 -4.38
C GLN A 206 -24.93 -12.63 -4.56
N ILE A 207 -24.45 -13.40 -3.59
CA ILE A 207 -23.09 -13.98 -3.65
C ILE A 207 -23.01 -15.09 -4.71
N THR A 208 -22.01 -15.00 -5.58
CA THR A 208 -21.74 -16.02 -6.62
C THR A 208 -20.97 -17.21 -6.05
N ASP A 209 -20.85 -18.30 -6.80
CA ASP A 209 -19.97 -19.41 -6.39
C ASP A 209 -18.51 -18.98 -6.29
N LEU A 210 -18.08 -18.07 -7.18
CA LEU A 210 -16.78 -17.42 -7.09
C LEU A 210 -16.65 -16.62 -5.79
N GLY A 211 -17.66 -15.83 -5.43
CA GLY A 211 -17.69 -15.08 -4.17
C GLY A 211 -17.64 -15.99 -2.95
N ARG A 212 -18.37 -17.12 -2.96
CA ARG A 212 -18.30 -18.14 -1.91
C ARG A 212 -16.90 -18.71 -1.76
N MET A 213 -16.24 -19.07 -2.86
CA MET A 213 -14.85 -19.53 -2.84
C MET A 213 -13.89 -18.45 -2.32
N MET A 214 -14.13 -17.18 -2.66
CA MET A 214 -13.30 -16.06 -2.20
C MET A 214 -13.43 -15.82 -0.68
N ALA A 215 -14.62 -16.03 -0.10
CA ALA A 215 -14.89 -15.85 1.33
C ALA A 215 -14.21 -16.91 2.22
N LEU A 216 -13.70 -18.01 1.65
CA LEU A 216 -12.95 -19.03 2.39
C LEU A 216 -11.56 -18.54 2.83
N PHE A 217 -11.06 -17.46 2.22
CA PHE A 217 -9.73 -16.92 2.50
C PHE A 217 -9.82 -15.71 3.45
N PRO A 218 -9.01 -15.66 4.52
CA PRO A 218 -8.93 -14.51 5.43
C PRO A 218 -8.09 -13.38 4.82
N LEU A 219 -8.41 -12.96 3.60
CA LEU A 219 -7.65 -12.00 2.79
C LEU A 219 -8.58 -10.96 2.16
N SER A 220 -8.00 -9.89 1.62
CA SER A 220 -8.75 -8.95 0.78
C SER A 220 -9.44 -9.69 -0.39
N PRO A 221 -10.68 -9.33 -0.75
CA PRO A 221 -11.38 -9.94 -1.90
C PRO A 221 -10.55 -9.92 -3.20
N ARG A 222 -9.71 -8.90 -3.41
CA ARG A 222 -8.82 -8.80 -4.58
C ARG A 222 -7.79 -9.94 -4.60
N PHE A 223 -7.24 -10.26 -3.45
CA PHE A 223 -6.26 -11.32 -3.27
C PHE A 223 -6.91 -12.70 -3.36
N SER A 224 -8.08 -12.87 -2.74
CA SER A 224 -8.88 -14.09 -2.87
C SER A 224 -9.26 -14.35 -4.33
N ARG A 225 -9.64 -13.32 -5.10
CA ARG A 225 -9.94 -13.42 -6.53
C ARG A 225 -8.75 -13.95 -7.33
N MET A 226 -7.54 -13.47 -7.04
CA MET A 226 -6.31 -13.93 -7.68
C MET A 226 -6.00 -15.39 -7.34
N LEU A 227 -6.18 -15.81 -6.07
CA LEU A 227 -5.94 -17.19 -5.63
C LEU A 227 -6.89 -18.18 -6.29
N VAL A 228 -8.19 -17.87 -6.29
CA VAL A 228 -9.21 -18.75 -6.90
C VAL A 228 -8.99 -18.87 -8.42
N SER A 229 -8.58 -17.78 -9.08
CA SER A 229 -8.32 -17.78 -10.53
C SER A 229 -6.95 -18.36 -10.90
N GLY A 230 -6.01 -18.40 -9.95
CA GLY A 230 -4.61 -18.77 -10.15
C GLY A 230 -4.34 -20.26 -10.29
N GLN A 231 -5.37 -21.11 -10.24
CA GLN A 231 -5.28 -22.57 -10.40
C GLN A 231 -4.87 -23.00 -11.82
N GLN A 232 -4.78 -22.06 -12.77
CA GLN A 232 -4.45 -22.34 -14.17
C GLN A 232 -2.93 -22.31 -14.42
N HIS A 233 -2.48 -23.11 -15.39
CA HIS A 233 -1.09 -23.11 -15.92
C HIS A 233 0.01 -23.28 -14.86
N GLY A 234 -0.28 -23.93 -13.73
CA GLY A 234 0.68 -24.13 -12.64
C GLY A 234 1.17 -22.80 -12.02
N CYS A 235 0.37 -21.74 -12.08
CA CYS A 235 0.73 -20.42 -11.56
C CYS A 235 0.45 -20.24 -10.06
N LEU A 236 -0.24 -21.19 -9.44
CA LEU A 236 -0.73 -21.08 -8.06
C LEU A 236 0.39 -20.81 -7.04
N PRO A 237 1.54 -21.51 -7.01
CA PRO A 237 2.62 -21.24 -6.05
C PRO A 237 3.19 -19.80 -6.15
N TYR A 238 3.22 -19.25 -7.36
CA TYR A 238 3.67 -17.88 -7.60
C TYR A 238 2.65 -16.86 -7.12
N ILE A 239 1.35 -17.11 -7.35
CA ILE A 239 0.28 -16.25 -6.86
C ILE A 239 0.20 -16.27 -5.33
N ILE A 240 0.35 -17.43 -4.69
CA ILE A 240 0.42 -17.53 -3.23
C ILE A 240 1.57 -16.67 -2.70
N SER A 241 2.74 -16.75 -3.34
CA SER A 241 3.90 -15.92 -3.00
C SER A 241 3.62 -14.42 -3.16
N ILE A 242 3.02 -14.02 -4.28
CA ILE A 242 2.63 -12.62 -4.55
C ILE A 242 1.64 -12.13 -3.49
N VAL A 243 0.56 -12.87 -3.24
CA VAL A 243 -0.50 -12.49 -2.32
C VAL A 243 0.02 -12.39 -0.88
N SER A 244 0.86 -13.33 -0.46
CA SER A 244 1.51 -13.30 0.85
C SER A 244 2.38 -12.05 1.00
N ALA A 245 3.19 -11.74 -0.01
CA ALA A 245 4.06 -10.58 0.01
C ALA A 245 3.31 -9.24 -0.01
N LEU A 246 2.26 -9.12 -0.84
CA LEU A 246 1.43 -7.92 -0.88
C LEU A 246 0.62 -7.72 0.42
N SER A 247 0.30 -8.80 1.14
CA SER A 247 -0.41 -8.73 2.43
C SER A 247 0.49 -8.24 3.59
N VAL A 248 1.78 -8.61 3.58
CA VAL A 248 2.78 -8.12 4.57
C VAL A 248 3.26 -6.70 4.23
N GLY A 249 3.34 -6.38 2.94
CA GLY A 249 3.85 -5.11 2.43
C GLY A 249 5.28 -5.20 1.90
N ASP A 250 5.85 -4.05 1.52
CA ASP A 250 7.12 -3.99 0.77
C ASP A 250 8.31 -4.61 1.55
N PRO A 251 8.87 -5.76 1.14
CA PRO A 251 9.94 -6.41 1.89
C PRO A 251 11.28 -5.66 1.82
N PHE A 252 11.45 -4.71 0.90
CA PHE A 252 12.72 -4.04 0.68
C PHE A 252 13.04 -2.98 1.74
N LEU A 253 14.32 -2.86 2.09
CA LEU A 253 14.83 -1.75 2.88
C LEU A 253 14.88 -0.48 2.03
N HIS A 254 14.62 0.67 2.66
CA HIS A 254 14.74 1.97 2.01
C HIS A 254 16.18 2.48 2.12
N ASN A 255 16.64 3.25 1.13
CA ASN A 255 18.01 3.79 1.08
C ASN A 255 18.38 4.59 2.35
N GLU A 256 17.40 5.22 3.01
CA GLU A 256 17.59 5.93 4.30
C GLU A 256 18.07 5.03 5.44
N HIS A 257 17.93 3.70 5.32
CA HIS A 257 18.42 2.74 6.31
C HIS A 257 19.87 2.29 6.04
N LEU A 258 20.46 2.67 4.90
CA LEU A 258 21.87 2.46 4.61
C LEU A 258 22.65 3.61 5.24
N GLY A 259 23.64 3.29 6.08
CA GLY A 259 24.48 4.31 6.72
C GLY A 259 25.18 5.18 5.67
N GLU A 260 25.38 6.46 5.98
CA GLU A 260 25.98 7.44 5.04
C GLU A 260 27.40 7.08 4.59
N ASN A 261 28.07 6.18 5.31
CA ASN A 261 29.52 5.94 5.19
C ASN A 261 29.94 4.78 4.27
N ASP A 262 29.03 3.95 3.74
CA ASP A 262 29.40 2.83 2.85
C ASP A 262 28.93 3.04 1.41
N LYS A 263 29.82 3.58 0.56
CA LYS A 263 29.59 3.72 -0.88
C LYS A 263 29.45 2.36 -1.58
N ASP A 264 30.13 1.34 -1.07
CA ASP A 264 30.09 -0.02 -1.63
C ASP A 264 28.73 -0.68 -1.34
N ASP A 265 28.20 -0.56 -0.12
CA ASP A 265 26.86 -1.05 0.23
C ASP A 265 25.77 -0.42 -0.64
N ARG A 266 25.89 0.87 -0.96
CA ARG A 266 24.96 1.54 -1.88
C ARG A 266 25.00 0.97 -3.29
N LYS A 267 26.19 0.65 -3.80
CA LYS A 267 26.36 0.07 -5.13
C LYS A 267 25.75 -1.35 -5.17
N ASP A 268 26.00 -2.15 -4.16
CA ASP A 268 25.44 -3.49 -4.03
C ASP A 268 23.93 -3.46 -3.86
N PHE A 269 23.40 -2.50 -3.10
CA PHE A 269 21.97 -2.25 -3.00
C PHE A 269 21.33 -2.04 -4.38
N TYR A 270 21.83 -1.09 -5.18
CA TYR A 270 21.27 -0.84 -6.51
C TYR A 270 21.41 -2.03 -7.46
N LYS A 271 22.52 -2.77 -7.38
CA LYS A 271 22.76 -3.97 -8.18
C LYS A 271 21.74 -5.06 -7.84
N THR A 272 21.52 -5.36 -6.57
CA THR A 272 20.57 -6.38 -6.13
C THR A 272 19.12 -5.99 -6.44
N GLN A 273 18.77 -4.71 -6.23
CA GLN A 273 17.46 -4.19 -6.63
C GLN A 273 17.22 -4.33 -8.14
N HIS A 274 18.23 -4.01 -8.96
CA HIS A 274 18.15 -4.15 -10.41
C HIS A 274 17.98 -5.62 -10.84
N GLN A 275 18.71 -6.54 -10.21
CA GLN A 275 18.60 -7.98 -10.48
C GLN A 275 17.18 -8.48 -10.22
N HIS A 276 16.57 -8.16 -9.09
CA HIS A 276 15.19 -8.57 -8.81
C HIS A 276 14.17 -7.89 -9.73
N SER A 277 14.41 -6.62 -10.11
CA SER A 277 13.55 -5.87 -11.03
C SER A 277 13.57 -6.41 -12.45
N SER A 278 14.61 -7.15 -12.83
CA SER A 278 14.75 -7.73 -14.17
C SER A 278 13.74 -8.85 -14.45
N LEU A 279 13.12 -9.44 -13.42
CA LEU A 279 12.12 -10.50 -13.61
C LEU A 279 10.93 -9.98 -14.43
N GLY A 280 10.68 -10.65 -15.57
CA GLY A 280 9.64 -10.22 -16.50
C GLY A 280 9.94 -8.90 -17.20
N ASN A 281 11.22 -8.59 -17.45
CA ASN A 281 11.68 -7.46 -18.26
C ASN A 281 11.17 -6.09 -17.75
N PHE A 282 11.26 -5.86 -16.44
CA PHE A 282 10.84 -4.59 -15.80
C PHE A 282 9.36 -4.24 -16.03
N THR A 283 8.49 -5.24 -16.18
CA THR A 283 7.06 -5.00 -16.47
C THR A 283 6.19 -4.84 -15.22
N SER A 284 6.68 -5.16 -14.02
CA SER A 284 5.85 -5.19 -12.81
C SER A 284 6.66 -4.99 -11.52
N ASP A 285 6.19 -4.08 -10.67
CA ASP A 285 6.68 -3.95 -9.29
C ASP A 285 6.44 -5.24 -8.47
N VAL A 286 5.36 -5.95 -8.78
CA VAL A 286 4.98 -7.19 -8.10
C VAL A 286 5.94 -8.33 -8.46
N PHE A 287 6.47 -8.33 -9.68
CA PHE A 287 7.49 -9.33 -10.08
C PHE A 287 8.83 -9.11 -9.40
N ARG A 288 9.20 -7.86 -9.10
CA ARG A 288 10.36 -7.59 -8.25
C ARG A 288 10.22 -8.25 -6.88
N ILE A 289 9.03 -8.17 -6.27
CA ILE A 289 8.73 -8.80 -4.99
C ILE A 289 8.72 -10.33 -5.12
N LEU A 290 8.08 -10.88 -6.17
CA LEU A 290 8.10 -12.31 -6.43
C LEU A 290 9.51 -12.87 -6.60
N SER A 291 10.39 -12.12 -7.29
CA SER A 291 11.78 -12.51 -7.49
C SER A 291 12.53 -12.68 -6.18
N VAL A 292 12.40 -11.72 -5.25
CA VAL A 292 13.11 -11.79 -3.97
C VAL A 292 12.52 -12.85 -3.03
N VAL A 293 11.20 -13.05 -3.05
CA VAL A 293 10.55 -14.12 -2.28
C VAL A 293 10.96 -15.50 -2.82
N GLY A 294 10.96 -15.70 -4.14
CA GLY A 294 11.42 -16.94 -4.74
C GLY A 294 12.90 -17.23 -4.43
N ALA A 295 13.76 -16.21 -4.50
CA ALA A 295 15.17 -16.34 -4.16
C ALA A 295 15.40 -16.65 -2.67
N TYR A 296 14.65 -16.02 -1.76
CA TYR A 296 14.72 -16.29 -0.33
C TYR A 296 14.39 -17.74 -0.01
N GLU A 297 13.30 -18.26 -0.58
CA GLU A 297 12.86 -19.64 -0.36
C GLU A 297 13.84 -20.64 -0.97
N PHE A 298 14.32 -20.36 -2.19
CA PHE A 298 15.32 -21.20 -2.86
C PHE A 298 16.64 -21.29 -2.07
N ALA A 299 17.07 -20.19 -1.45
CA ALA A 299 18.27 -20.14 -0.62
C ALA A 299 18.09 -20.81 0.76
N GLY A 300 16.87 -21.19 1.15
CA GLY A 300 16.56 -21.69 2.49
C GLY A 300 16.41 -20.58 3.54
N GLY A 301 16.26 -19.33 3.10
CA GLY A 301 16.02 -18.16 3.93
C GLY A 301 17.20 -17.73 4.79
N GLY A 302 16.90 -17.04 5.89
CA GLY A 302 17.87 -16.65 6.92
C GLY A 302 18.29 -15.18 6.88
N MET A 303 18.93 -14.77 7.98
CA MET A 303 19.36 -13.37 8.16
C MET A 303 20.45 -12.95 7.17
N GLN A 304 21.36 -13.85 6.83
CA GLN A 304 22.44 -13.58 5.88
C GLN A 304 21.90 -13.23 4.49
N PHE A 305 20.91 -13.98 3.99
CA PHE A 305 20.22 -13.64 2.74
C PHE A 305 19.57 -12.26 2.85
N CYS A 306 18.86 -12.00 3.95
CA CYS A 306 18.16 -10.73 4.12
C CYS A 306 19.10 -9.51 4.09
N GLN A 307 20.28 -9.63 4.69
CA GLN A 307 21.31 -8.60 4.68
C GLN A 307 21.87 -8.40 3.26
N GLN A 308 22.27 -9.48 2.58
CA GLN A 308 22.85 -9.42 1.22
C GLN A 308 21.86 -8.88 0.18
N HIS A 309 20.56 -9.16 0.35
CA HIS A 309 19.50 -8.73 -0.56
C HIS A 309 18.79 -7.46 -0.12
N PHE A 310 19.23 -6.83 0.99
CA PHE A 310 18.66 -5.61 1.54
C PHE A 310 17.14 -5.69 1.75
N VAL A 311 16.68 -6.81 2.31
CA VAL A 311 15.27 -7.05 2.67
C VAL A 311 15.10 -7.18 4.17
N ARG A 312 13.87 -6.91 4.64
CA ARG A 312 13.50 -6.92 6.05
C ARG A 312 13.32 -8.37 6.54
N PRO A 313 14.13 -8.86 7.51
CA PRO A 313 14.05 -10.25 7.96
C PRO A 313 12.67 -10.66 8.49
N LYS A 314 12.06 -9.82 9.33
CA LYS A 314 10.70 -10.05 9.86
C LYS A 314 9.67 -10.20 8.74
N ALA A 315 9.70 -9.30 7.75
CA ALA A 315 8.76 -9.34 6.65
C ALA A 315 8.92 -10.63 5.84
N MET A 316 10.15 -11.06 5.56
CA MET A 316 10.39 -12.31 4.83
C MET A 316 9.92 -13.55 5.60
N GLU A 317 10.12 -13.58 6.92
CA GLU A 317 9.63 -14.67 7.77
C GLU A 317 8.10 -14.69 7.85
N GLU A 318 7.45 -13.53 7.97
CA GLU A 318 6.00 -13.40 7.93
C GLU A 318 5.44 -13.84 6.57
N ILE A 319 6.09 -13.45 5.46
CA ILE A 319 5.71 -13.89 4.11
C ILE A 319 5.80 -15.41 4.00
N HIS A 320 6.90 -16.02 4.47
CA HIS A 320 7.06 -17.48 4.48
C HIS A 320 5.92 -18.17 5.25
N LYS A 321 5.61 -17.68 6.46
CA LYS A 321 4.52 -18.20 7.30
C LYS A 321 3.15 -18.06 6.62
N LEU A 322 2.86 -16.90 6.02
CA LEU A 322 1.62 -16.67 5.29
C LEU A 322 1.50 -17.54 4.03
N ARG A 323 2.59 -17.77 3.30
CA ARG A 323 2.61 -18.70 2.15
C ARG A 323 2.19 -20.10 2.59
N ALA A 324 2.78 -20.61 3.67
CA ALA A 324 2.41 -21.92 4.21
C ALA A 324 0.94 -21.99 4.65
N GLN A 325 0.45 -20.95 5.34
CA GLN A 325 -0.95 -20.87 5.76
C GLN A 325 -1.91 -20.85 4.57
N ILE A 326 -1.65 -20.03 3.55
CA ILE A 326 -2.50 -19.93 2.35
C ILE A 326 -2.45 -21.24 1.57
N SER A 327 -1.27 -21.85 1.38
CA SER A 327 -1.16 -23.18 0.75
C SER A 327 -2.02 -24.23 1.47
N ASN A 328 -1.99 -24.25 2.80
CA ASN A 328 -2.81 -25.17 3.59
C ASN A 328 -4.32 -24.91 3.41
N ILE A 329 -4.74 -23.64 3.39
CA ILE A 329 -6.15 -23.27 3.15
C ILE A 329 -6.58 -23.70 1.74
N VAL A 330 -5.73 -23.48 0.72
CA VAL A 330 -6.04 -23.93 -0.65
C VAL A 330 -6.15 -25.45 -0.69
N GLN A 331 -5.20 -26.18 -0.11
CA GLN A 331 -5.21 -27.64 -0.10
C GLN A 331 -6.45 -28.21 0.62
N ALA A 332 -6.89 -27.57 1.71
CA ALA A 332 -8.05 -27.99 2.48
C ALA A 332 -9.38 -27.77 1.74
N ASN A 333 -9.49 -26.69 0.96
CA ASN A 333 -10.73 -26.32 0.29
C ASN A 333 -10.82 -26.79 -1.17
N PHE A 334 -9.68 -27.07 -1.82
CA PHE A 334 -9.59 -27.44 -3.23
C PHE A 334 -8.82 -28.76 -3.40
N SER A 335 -9.49 -29.88 -3.15
CA SER A 335 -8.89 -31.23 -3.15
C SER A 335 -8.31 -31.67 -4.50
N SER A 336 -8.75 -31.07 -5.62
CA SER A 336 -8.26 -31.37 -6.96
C SER A 336 -6.98 -30.61 -7.34
N VAL A 337 -6.47 -29.75 -6.46
CA VAL A 337 -5.35 -28.86 -6.74
C VAL A 337 -4.16 -29.28 -5.90
N ASP A 338 -3.02 -29.52 -6.56
CA ASP A 338 -1.74 -29.62 -5.88
C ASP A 338 -1.27 -28.20 -5.52
N ALA A 339 -1.70 -27.74 -4.34
CA ALA A 339 -1.30 -26.46 -3.76
C ALA A 339 -0.04 -26.58 -2.89
N GLY A 340 0.64 -27.72 -2.97
CA GLY A 340 1.76 -28.10 -2.12
C GLY A 340 2.74 -26.95 -1.92
N PHE A 341 3.15 -26.77 -0.67
CA PHE A 341 4.18 -25.79 -0.32
C PHE A 341 5.50 -26.22 -0.99
N ASP A 342 5.85 -25.61 -2.12
CA ASP A 342 7.15 -25.81 -2.75
C ASP A 342 8.19 -24.93 -2.05
N PRO A 343 9.12 -25.53 -1.27
CA PRO A 343 10.17 -24.79 -0.59
C PRO A 343 11.22 -24.25 -1.57
N LYS A 344 11.30 -24.74 -2.81
CA LYS A 344 12.31 -24.34 -3.81
C LYS A 344 11.65 -23.82 -5.07
N LEU A 345 10.87 -22.76 -4.91
CA LEU A 345 10.13 -22.10 -5.99
C LEU A 345 11.09 -21.67 -7.12
N LYS A 346 11.03 -22.37 -8.26
CA LYS A 346 11.83 -22.04 -9.46
C LYS A 346 11.35 -20.75 -10.11
N PRO A 347 12.20 -20.01 -10.84
CA PRO A 347 11.75 -18.85 -11.60
C PRO A 347 10.60 -19.20 -12.57
N PRO A 348 9.57 -18.35 -12.69
CA PRO A 348 8.45 -18.59 -13.59
C PRO A 348 8.88 -18.47 -15.06
N SER A 349 8.26 -19.27 -15.92
CA SER A 349 8.40 -19.17 -17.39
C SER A 349 7.71 -17.93 -17.97
N ASP A 350 8.04 -17.55 -19.21
CA ASP A 350 7.41 -16.42 -19.90
C ASP A 350 5.88 -16.54 -20.01
N LEU A 351 5.39 -17.77 -20.23
CA LEU A 351 3.95 -18.04 -20.25
C LEU A 351 3.33 -17.79 -18.86
N GLN A 352 3.96 -18.30 -17.80
CA GLN A 352 3.49 -18.07 -16.43
C GLN A 352 3.53 -16.58 -16.09
N LEU A 353 4.60 -15.85 -16.41
CA LEU A 353 4.67 -14.40 -16.22
C LEU A 353 3.55 -13.66 -16.95
N LYS A 354 3.16 -14.09 -18.16
CA LYS A 354 2.01 -13.51 -18.86
C LYS A 354 0.69 -13.79 -18.12
N VAL A 355 0.47 -15.02 -17.67
CA VAL A 355 -0.73 -15.42 -16.90
C VAL A 355 -0.79 -14.68 -15.55
N LEU A 356 0.33 -14.55 -14.84
CA LEU A 356 0.40 -13.79 -13.58
C LEU A 356 -0.03 -12.33 -13.76
N ARG A 357 0.36 -11.68 -14.87
CA ARG A 357 -0.13 -10.32 -15.17
C ARG A 357 -1.63 -10.28 -15.46
N GLN A 358 -2.18 -11.30 -16.11
CA GLN A 358 -3.64 -11.41 -16.31
C GLN A 358 -4.37 -11.59 -14.97
N LEU A 359 -3.83 -12.39 -14.06
CA LEU A 359 -4.38 -12.59 -12.73
C LEU A 359 -4.32 -11.31 -11.88
N LEU A 360 -3.19 -10.60 -11.91
CA LEU A 360 -3.07 -9.26 -11.31
C LEU A 360 -4.10 -8.29 -11.90
N THR A 361 -4.31 -8.32 -13.22
CA THR A 361 -5.33 -7.51 -13.88
C THR A 361 -6.73 -7.87 -13.38
N ALA A 362 -7.04 -9.15 -13.17
CA ALA A 362 -8.33 -9.59 -12.67
C ALA A 362 -8.59 -9.17 -11.20
N GLY A 363 -7.55 -9.12 -10.35
CA GLY A 363 -7.67 -8.66 -8.96
C GLY A 363 -7.76 -7.14 -8.80
N PHE A 364 -7.24 -6.39 -9.78
CA PHE A 364 -7.18 -4.93 -9.79
C PHE A 364 -7.92 -4.34 -11.01
N ILE A 365 -9.02 -4.98 -11.42
CA ILE A 365 -9.73 -4.63 -12.65
C ILE A 365 -10.36 -3.23 -12.62
N ASP A 366 -10.69 -2.72 -11.44
CA ASP A 366 -11.19 -1.35 -11.20
C ASP A 366 -10.04 -0.34 -10.95
N GLN A 367 -8.78 -0.79 -10.90
CA GLN A 367 -7.59 0.05 -10.67
C GLN A 367 -6.69 0.03 -11.91
N VAL A 368 -7.26 0.44 -13.03
CA VAL A 368 -6.57 0.56 -14.32
C VAL A 368 -6.27 2.02 -14.62
N ALA A 369 -5.08 2.30 -15.13
CA ALA A 369 -4.71 3.60 -15.66
C ALA A 369 -4.20 3.49 -17.10
N VAL A 370 -4.57 4.47 -17.92
CA VAL A 370 -4.19 4.61 -19.32
C VAL A 370 -3.36 5.88 -19.50
N ARG A 371 -2.34 5.82 -20.34
CA ARG A 371 -1.49 6.97 -20.64
C ARG A 371 -2.32 8.08 -21.31
N LYS A 372 -2.24 9.30 -20.78
CA LYS A 372 -3.15 10.40 -21.16
C LYS A 372 -3.11 10.76 -22.65
N ASP A 373 -1.91 10.75 -23.25
CA ASP A 373 -1.71 11.01 -24.68
C ASP A 373 -2.40 10.00 -25.61
N ARG A 374 -2.82 8.84 -25.10
CA ARG A 374 -3.59 7.84 -25.84
C ARG A 374 -5.09 8.11 -25.84
N LEU A 375 -5.60 8.79 -24.83
CA LEU A 375 -7.02 9.18 -24.76
C LEU A 375 -7.29 10.43 -25.61
N ASP A 376 -6.39 11.40 -25.57
CA ASP A 376 -6.57 12.68 -26.27
C ASP A 376 -6.53 12.55 -27.81
N LYS A 377 -6.06 11.40 -28.34
CA LYS A 377 -5.93 11.12 -29.78
C LYS A 377 -7.06 10.24 -30.35
N SER A 378 -8.28 10.41 -29.87
CA SER A 378 -9.49 9.83 -30.49
C SER A 378 -9.67 10.38 -31.92
N GLY A 379 -9.11 9.71 -32.93
CA GLY A 379 -9.38 10.06 -34.33
C GLY A 379 -8.45 9.51 -35.41
N SER A 380 -7.20 9.16 -35.13
CA SER A 380 -6.31 8.64 -36.16
C SER A 380 -5.16 7.85 -35.54
N GLY A 381 -4.93 6.62 -36.01
CA GLY A 381 -3.93 5.65 -35.53
C GLY A 381 -2.46 6.07 -35.68
N GLY A 382 -2.11 7.25 -35.19
CA GLY A 382 -0.73 7.70 -35.04
C GLY A 382 -0.13 7.14 -33.77
N SER A 383 1.13 6.69 -33.88
CA SER A 383 1.98 6.35 -32.73
C SER A 383 1.84 7.44 -31.65
N GLY A 384 1.55 7.04 -30.40
CA GLY A 384 1.53 7.96 -29.27
C GLY A 384 2.86 8.72 -29.13
N ALA A 385 2.93 9.68 -28.21
CA ALA A 385 4.23 10.28 -27.93
C ALA A 385 5.22 9.17 -27.50
N GLN A 386 6.40 9.18 -28.10
CA GLN A 386 7.45 8.21 -27.80
C GLN A 386 8.25 8.75 -26.62
N TYR A 387 8.13 8.07 -25.49
CA TYR A 387 8.84 8.42 -24.28
C TYR A 387 9.94 7.39 -24.03
N THR A 388 11.10 7.86 -23.58
CA THR A 388 12.21 7.00 -23.15
C THR A 388 12.04 6.54 -21.70
N THR A 389 11.39 7.36 -20.86
CA THR A 389 11.14 7.07 -19.44
C THR A 389 9.72 7.47 -19.04
N ALA A 390 9.18 6.88 -17.98
CA ALA A 390 7.88 7.24 -17.42
C ALA A 390 7.89 8.53 -16.57
N LYS A 391 9.05 9.21 -16.47
CA LYS A 391 9.22 10.41 -15.65
C LYS A 391 8.35 11.55 -16.17
N GLY A 392 7.44 12.03 -15.31
CA GLY A 392 6.54 13.13 -15.64
C GLY A 392 5.46 12.79 -16.67
N VAL A 393 5.30 11.51 -17.03
CA VAL A 393 4.26 11.07 -17.98
C VAL A 393 2.95 10.89 -17.22
N ALA A 394 1.93 11.64 -17.64
CA ALA A 394 0.61 11.62 -17.02
C ALA A 394 -0.22 10.42 -17.48
N TYR A 395 -0.94 9.83 -16.53
CA TYR A 395 -1.92 8.78 -16.74
C TYR A 395 -3.29 9.25 -16.25
N ARG A 396 -4.35 8.75 -16.88
CA ARG A 396 -5.73 8.83 -16.40
C ARG A 396 -6.07 7.50 -15.72
N ALA A 397 -6.46 7.53 -14.45
CA ALA A 397 -6.86 6.34 -13.70
C ALA A 397 -8.39 6.28 -13.55
N MET A 398 -8.93 5.06 -13.56
CA MET A 398 -10.37 4.85 -13.41
C MET A 398 -10.84 5.41 -12.06
N GLY A 399 -11.90 6.21 -12.07
CA GLY A 399 -12.47 6.80 -10.86
C GLY A 399 -11.66 7.94 -10.23
N ILE A 400 -10.59 8.42 -10.90
CA ILE A 400 -9.76 9.53 -10.42
C ILE A 400 -9.77 10.65 -11.46
N ASN A 401 -10.29 11.81 -11.05
CA ASN A 401 -10.46 12.97 -11.93
C ASN A 401 -9.15 13.71 -12.24
N GLU A 402 -8.13 13.52 -11.42
CA GLU A 402 -6.81 14.17 -11.55
C GLU A 402 -5.82 13.26 -12.30
N ASP A 403 -4.83 13.87 -12.93
CA ASP A 403 -3.73 13.13 -13.57
C ASP A 403 -2.90 12.42 -12.49
N VAL A 404 -2.58 11.14 -12.74
CA VAL A 404 -1.71 10.34 -11.88
C VAL A 404 -0.39 10.02 -12.56
N PHE A 405 0.64 9.76 -11.76
CA PHE A 405 2.01 9.51 -12.24
C PHE A 405 2.57 8.23 -11.63
N ILE A 406 3.39 7.50 -12.39
CA ILE A 406 4.10 6.33 -11.85
C ILE A 406 5.09 6.80 -10.79
N HIS A 407 5.01 6.22 -9.59
CA HIS A 407 5.86 6.61 -8.46
C HIS A 407 7.35 6.34 -8.75
N PRO A 408 8.29 7.19 -8.28
CA PRO A 408 9.73 7.01 -8.50
C PRO A 408 10.32 5.69 -8.01
N SER A 409 9.66 5.04 -7.04
CA SER A 409 10.08 3.73 -6.52
C SER A 409 9.72 2.55 -7.42
N SER A 410 8.91 2.77 -8.48
CA SER A 410 8.48 1.71 -9.38
C SER A 410 9.60 1.29 -10.33
N VAL A 411 9.65 0.00 -10.66
CA VAL A 411 10.55 -0.53 -11.70
C VAL A 411 10.26 0.06 -13.08
N LEU A 412 9.02 0.54 -13.27
CA LEU A 412 8.56 1.16 -14.52
C LEU A 412 8.99 2.63 -14.67
N PHE A 413 9.55 3.26 -13.63
CA PHE A 413 9.81 4.71 -13.62
C PHE A 413 10.88 5.15 -14.64
N ASN A 414 11.94 4.35 -14.80
CA ASN A 414 13.08 4.65 -15.66
C ASN A 414 13.03 3.94 -17.03
N VAL A 415 11.92 3.29 -17.37
CA VAL A 415 11.73 2.60 -18.65
C VAL A 415 10.63 3.26 -19.48
N SER A 416 10.50 2.86 -20.74
CA SER A 416 9.44 3.36 -21.61
C SER A 416 8.07 3.11 -20.99
N PRO A 417 7.22 4.15 -20.85
CA PRO A 417 5.95 4.06 -20.14
C PRO A 417 4.96 3.18 -20.92
N PRO A 418 4.46 2.09 -20.31
CA PRO A 418 3.42 1.26 -20.91
C PRO A 418 2.13 2.07 -21.14
N GLU A 419 1.37 1.69 -22.17
CA GLU A 419 0.11 2.37 -22.51
C GLU A 419 -0.95 2.16 -21.43
N TYR A 420 -1.04 0.94 -20.89
CA TYR A 420 -1.99 0.54 -19.86
C TYR A 420 -1.25 -0.12 -18.70
N VAL A 421 -1.67 0.25 -17.49
CA VAL A 421 -1.17 -0.32 -16.24
C VAL A 421 -2.32 -0.63 -15.30
N VAL A 422 -2.11 -1.62 -14.45
CA VAL A 422 -2.85 -1.73 -13.18
C VAL A 422 -1.96 -1.26 -12.05
N PHE A 423 -2.57 -0.73 -11.00
CA PHE A 423 -1.89 -0.29 -9.78
C PHE A 423 -2.61 -0.85 -8.56
N SER A 424 -1.93 -0.86 -7.40
CA SER A 424 -2.50 -1.38 -6.15
C SER A 424 -2.84 -0.29 -5.14
N GLU A 425 -2.16 0.86 -5.23
CA GLU A 425 -2.36 1.97 -4.32
C GLU A 425 -2.12 3.31 -5.03
N VAL A 426 -2.85 4.33 -4.55
CA VAL A 426 -2.67 5.72 -4.94
C VAL A 426 -2.25 6.50 -3.71
N VAL A 427 -1.15 7.23 -3.82
CA VAL A 427 -0.58 8.02 -2.73
C VAL A 427 -0.48 9.48 -3.18
N ARG A 428 -1.01 10.39 -2.36
CA ARG A 428 -0.88 11.83 -2.56
C ARG A 428 0.31 12.38 -1.76
N THR A 429 1.26 13.00 -2.46
CA THR A 429 2.31 13.84 -1.85
C THR A 429 2.27 15.24 -2.47
N SER A 430 3.25 15.62 -3.28
CA SER A 430 3.23 16.84 -4.10
C SER A 430 2.32 16.71 -5.34
N ARG A 431 2.08 15.48 -5.78
CA ARG A 431 1.13 15.10 -6.83
C ARG A 431 0.55 13.71 -6.52
N LEU A 432 -0.37 13.23 -7.35
CA LEU A 432 -0.90 11.87 -7.22
C LEU A 432 0.05 10.86 -7.85
N TRP A 433 0.46 9.88 -7.04
CA TRP A 433 1.34 8.81 -7.47
C TRP A 433 0.62 7.46 -7.39
N ILE A 434 0.77 6.64 -8.42
CA ILE A 434 0.37 5.22 -8.41
C ILE A 434 1.58 4.34 -8.07
N LYS A 435 1.37 3.34 -7.20
CA LYS A 435 2.39 2.36 -6.82
C LYS A 435 1.86 0.92 -6.97
N GLY A 436 2.78 -0.05 -6.94
CA GLY A 436 2.46 -1.46 -7.20
C GLY A 436 2.05 -1.68 -8.66
N VAL A 437 2.74 -0.99 -9.56
CA VAL A 437 2.33 -0.85 -10.95
C VAL A 437 2.72 -2.10 -11.75
N THR A 438 1.82 -2.57 -12.60
CA THR A 438 2.06 -3.67 -13.54
C THR A 438 1.59 -3.29 -14.93
N ALA A 439 2.47 -3.43 -15.93
CA ALA A 439 2.17 -3.19 -17.32
C ALA A 439 1.28 -4.31 -17.89
N ILE A 440 0.15 -3.95 -18.50
CA ILE A 440 -0.86 -4.89 -18.99
C ILE A 440 -1.12 -4.72 -20.48
N ASN A 441 -1.64 -5.77 -21.12
CA ASN A 441 -2.18 -5.66 -22.47
C ASN A 441 -3.68 -5.30 -22.39
N PRO A 442 -4.13 -4.21 -23.02
CA PRO A 442 -5.52 -3.77 -22.95
C PRO A 442 -6.53 -4.80 -23.47
N VAL A 443 -6.14 -5.73 -24.36
CA VAL A 443 -7.01 -6.80 -24.84
C VAL A 443 -7.49 -7.70 -23.69
N TRP A 444 -6.65 -7.92 -22.67
CA TRP A 444 -7.02 -8.77 -21.53
C TRP A 444 -8.20 -8.21 -20.75
N ILE A 445 -8.32 -6.88 -20.67
CA ILE A 445 -9.39 -6.21 -19.93
C ILE A 445 -10.74 -6.65 -20.48
N SER A 446 -10.91 -6.71 -21.80
CA SER A 446 -12.17 -7.12 -22.44
C SER A 446 -12.62 -8.54 -22.11
N SER A 447 -11.68 -9.43 -21.74
CA SER A 447 -11.96 -10.82 -21.36
C SER A 447 -12.11 -11.05 -19.85
N LEU A 448 -11.57 -10.13 -19.05
CA LEU A 448 -11.50 -10.24 -17.58
C LEU A 448 -12.56 -9.38 -16.89
N ALA A 449 -12.88 -8.22 -17.47
CA ALA A 449 -13.95 -7.35 -17.02
C ALA A 449 -15.31 -7.99 -17.28
N ASN A 450 -16.22 -7.79 -16.33
CA ASN A 450 -17.63 -8.16 -16.44
C ASN A 450 -18.41 -7.11 -17.26
N SER A 451 -19.73 -7.34 -17.37
CA SER A 451 -20.60 -6.49 -18.19
C SER A 451 -20.82 -5.09 -17.61
N SER A 452 -20.66 -4.91 -16.28
CA SER A 452 -20.74 -3.59 -15.66
C SER A 452 -19.54 -2.69 -16.00
N LEU A 453 -18.34 -3.27 -16.15
CA LEU A 453 -17.13 -2.51 -16.46
C LEU A 453 -16.81 -2.40 -17.95
N CYS A 454 -17.28 -3.33 -18.77
CA CYS A 454 -16.93 -3.39 -20.19
C CYS A 454 -18.17 -3.59 -21.07
N THR A 455 -18.40 -2.65 -21.98
CA THR A 455 -19.47 -2.70 -22.97
C THR A 455 -18.88 -2.92 -24.36
N PHE A 456 -19.67 -3.47 -25.29
CA PHE A 456 -19.19 -3.82 -26.62
C PHE A 456 -19.98 -3.09 -27.70
N SER A 457 -19.29 -2.59 -28.72
CA SER A 457 -19.93 -2.03 -29.91
C SER A 457 -20.72 -3.09 -30.69
N LYS A 458 -21.56 -2.63 -31.64
CA LYS A 458 -22.12 -3.54 -32.65
C LYS A 458 -20.99 -4.22 -33.44
N PRO A 459 -21.15 -5.49 -33.86
CA PRO A 459 -20.17 -6.17 -34.69
C PRO A 459 -19.93 -5.43 -36.01
N THR A 460 -18.66 -5.21 -36.34
CA THR A 460 -18.21 -4.60 -37.60
C THR A 460 -17.24 -5.53 -38.30
N LYS A 461 -17.12 -5.45 -39.63
CA LYS A 461 -16.13 -6.24 -40.38
C LYS A 461 -14.81 -5.48 -40.42
N ASN A 462 -13.72 -6.13 -40.02
CA ASN A 462 -12.38 -5.58 -40.19
C ASN A 462 -11.92 -5.69 -41.67
N GLY A 463 -10.78 -5.09 -42.01
CA GLY A 463 -10.21 -5.15 -43.37
C GLY A 463 -9.85 -6.56 -43.87
N LYS A 464 -9.92 -7.59 -43.01
CA LYS A 464 -9.73 -9.01 -43.35
C LYS A 464 -11.05 -9.78 -43.47
N GLY A 465 -12.20 -9.13 -43.27
CA GLY A 465 -13.53 -9.74 -43.34
C GLY A 465 -14.02 -10.40 -42.05
N ASP A 466 -13.22 -10.41 -40.98
CA ASP A 466 -13.62 -10.96 -39.68
C ASP A 466 -14.59 -10.01 -38.96
N LEU A 467 -15.59 -10.58 -38.29
CA LEU A 467 -16.48 -9.83 -37.39
C LEU A 467 -15.74 -9.51 -36.08
N VAL A 468 -15.56 -8.21 -35.83
CA VAL A 468 -14.91 -7.66 -34.63
C VAL A 468 -15.86 -6.74 -33.88
N VAL A 469 -15.70 -6.67 -32.57
CA VAL A 469 -16.37 -5.71 -31.69
C VAL A 469 -15.31 -4.85 -31.00
N THR A 470 -15.64 -3.58 -30.76
CA THR A 470 -14.78 -2.64 -30.05
C THR A 470 -15.26 -2.55 -28.61
N PRO A 471 -14.48 -3.03 -27.64
CA PRO A 471 -14.83 -2.92 -26.23
C PRO A 471 -14.61 -1.49 -25.74
N ARG A 472 -15.48 -1.02 -24.84
CA ARG A 472 -15.39 0.25 -24.12
C ARG A 472 -15.37 -0.03 -22.63
N PHE A 473 -14.37 0.50 -21.95
CA PHE A 473 -14.05 0.11 -20.59
C PHE A 473 -14.10 1.28 -19.60
N GLY A 474 -14.65 1.00 -18.41
CA GLY A 474 -14.77 1.97 -17.32
C GLY A 474 -15.86 3.01 -17.53
N SER A 475 -16.07 3.85 -16.51
CA SER A 475 -17.08 4.92 -16.52
C SER A 475 -16.86 5.98 -17.60
N GLU A 476 -15.60 6.21 -17.97
CA GLU A 476 -15.21 7.14 -19.06
C GLU A 476 -15.26 6.48 -20.45
N GLY A 477 -15.55 5.18 -20.54
CA GLY A 477 -15.76 4.48 -21.81
C GLY A 477 -14.52 4.41 -22.70
N TRP A 478 -13.33 4.18 -22.13
CA TRP A 478 -12.08 4.09 -22.88
C TRP A 478 -12.15 3.00 -23.95
N GLU A 479 -11.87 3.35 -25.20
CA GLU A 479 -11.90 2.38 -26.31
C GLU A 479 -10.68 1.45 -26.24
N LEU A 480 -10.95 0.15 -26.15
CA LEU A 480 -9.95 -0.91 -26.16
C LEU A 480 -9.75 -1.42 -27.60
N PRO A 481 -8.61 -2.09 -27.89
CA PRO A 481 -8.39 -2.68 -29.22
C PRO A 481 -9.51 -3.64 -29.62
N PRO A 482 -9.93 -3.65 -30.90
CA PRO A 482 -10.99 -4.54 -31.37
C PRO A 482 -10.67 -6.02 -31.15
N VAL A 483 -11.67 -6.78 -30.71
CA VAL A 483 -11.58 -8.23 -30.46
C VAL A 483 -12.56 -8.98 -31.36
N LYS A 484 -12.27 -10.25 -31.63
CA LYS A 484 -13.17 -11.09 -32.46
C LYS A 484 -14.50 -11.27 -31.75
N ALA A 485 -15.62 -11.09 -32.46
CA ALA A 485 -16.95 -11.13 -31.87
C ALA A 485 -17.26 -12.45 -31.12
N GLY A 486 -16.76 -13.59 -31.62
CA GLY A 486 -16.94 -14.90 -30.97
C GLY A 486 -16.06 -15.16 -29.74
N SER A 487 -15.16 -14.25 -29.38
CA SER A 487 -14.30 -14.37 -28.19
C SER A 487 -14.84 -13.64 -26.96
N VAL A 488 -15.98 -12.96 -27.10
CA VAL A 488 -16.64 -12.24 -26.01
C VAL A 488 -17.56 -13.19 -25.26
N LYS A 489 -17.39 -13.31 -23.95
CA LYS A 489 -18.33 -14.04 -23.09
C LYS A 489 -19.65 -13.26 -23.03
N SER A 490 -20.75 -13.93 -23.34
CA SER A 490 -22.12 -13.41 -23.22
C SER A 490 -22.52 -13.15 -21.78
#